data_AF-A0A1E4RQL7-F1
#
_entry.id   AF-A0A1E4RQL7-F1
#
_cell.length_a   1.000
_cell.length_b   1.000
_cell.length_c   1.000
_cell.angle_alpha   90.00
_cell.angle_beta   90.00
_cell.angle_gamma   90.00
#
_symmetry.space_group_name_H-M   'P 1'
#
loop_
_entity.id
_entity.type
_entity.pdbx_description
1 polymer ?
#
loop_
_entity_poly.entity_id
_entity_poly.type
_entity_poly.pdbx_seq_one_letter_code
_entity_poly.pdbx_strand_id
1 'polypeptide(L)'
;MSLAIDKSQVKAWLDHSSKMLERAREMCTEAQSLLLSTSYQIETYLPERLRFCKFMNDKLTNQQKVLSRTVESIRKETELELTRFSDKINEVLVPALEHLNNIVLQLQYTKIPSFIVEESFQLEVQNKSSKSYISLGDFISVDALALLKTNIEIYKTNSQKLHQMLRSNLNDILINPFQSTITKQYSKVIKQYDEKLPMQFGMKVTSAGPVVESNNTINTLLKENQSLEQELAAILAMLTNHYDQCVRGLSLMEGNANYTPVDLEVLQNDALELPEVMKELNTVYNVILKNESRAKLYLEAAIPHADNIIELSKHLFESYKEFRNKHIAKFLVLSMKAKERFSDCSIEGEPEKDPIDIYSETINQLSYHYGQFLEVYKSNYLHELHYEKYVYPRKFIKKLADFLDDGLYQFQEEERDRRKKWLTKYGDFIPKEFKLPGEYNQPMVVQVVTDGLDDIEQKDVSQEDDEEMMLLKLISSNK
;
A
#
# COMPACT_ATOMS: atom_id res chain seq x y z
N MET A 1 35.15 65.01 79.20
CA MET A 1 36.51 65.34 78.72
C MET A 1 36.59 64.83 77.29
N SER A 2 36.40 65.70 76.31
CA SER A 2 36.55 65.37 74.89
C SER A 2 38.03 65.18 74.60
N LEU A 3 38.44 63.95 74.29
CA LEU A 3 39.74 63.68 73.67
C LEU A 3 39.76 64.46 72.35
N ALA A 4 40.66 65.43 72.21
CA ALA A 4 40.83 66.13 70.95
C ALA A 4 41.34 65.13 69.91
N ILE A 5 40.55 64.91 68.85
CA ILE A 5 40.89 64.02 67.74
C ILE A 5 42.09 64.61 67.01
N ASP A 6 43.20 63.88 66.96
CA ASP A 6 44.46 64.33 66.36
C ASP A 6 44.59 63.87 64.89
N LYS A 7 45.38 64.63 64.09
CA LYS A 7 45.66 64.34 62.67
C LYS A 7 46.24 62.93 62.48
N SER A 8 47.03 62.45 63.44
CA SER A 8 47.60 61.09 63.41
C SER A 8 46.54 60.00 63.49
N GLN A 9 45.44 60.23 64.23
CA GLN A 9 44.33 59.28 64.39
C GLN A 9 43.47 59.20 63.13
N VAL A 10 43.15 60.36 62.52
CA VAL A 10 42.40 60.41 61.25
C VAL A 10 43.18 59.73 60.12
N LYS A 11 44.51 59.88 60.10
CA LYS A 11 45.37 59.17 59.15
C LYS A 11 45.36 57.64 59.38
N ALA A 12 45.37 57.20 60.63
CA ALA A 12 45.26 55.78 60.95
C ALA A 12 43.90 55.19 60.53
N TRP A 13 42.80 55.94 60.68
CA TRP A 13 41.47 55.55 60.19
C TRP A 13 41.43 55.50 58.66
N LEU A 14 42.09 56.43 57.97
CA LEU A 14 42.22 56.41 56.51
C LEU A 14 43.00 55.17 56.02
N ASP A 15 44.14 54.86 56.63
CA ASP A 15 44.94 53.69 56.25
C ASP A 15 44.20 52.38 56.54
N HIS A 16 43.43 52.33 57.63
CA HIS A 16 42.60 51.18 57.99
C HIS A 16 41.40 51.00 57.04
N SER A 17 40.68 52.08 56.74
CA SER A 17 39.56 52.08 55.79
C SER A 17 40.00 51.73 54.38
N SER A 18 41.15 52.23 53.92
CA SER A 18 41.73 51.88 52.61
C SER A 18 41.96 50.37 52.48
N LYS A 19 42.58 49.74 53.50
CA LYS A 19 42.86 48.29 53.49
C LYS A 19 41.58 47.45 53.53
N MET A 20 40.61 47.86 54.34
CA MET A 20 39.33 47.15 54.45
C MET A 20 38.49 47.30 53.18
N LEU A 21 38.51 48.48 52.54
CA LEU A 21 37.83 48.74 51.28
C LEU A 21 38.43 47.95 50.12
N GLU A 22 39.76 47.84 50.02
CA GLU A 22 40.41 47.00 49.01
C GLU A 22 39.99 45.53 49.14
N ARG A 23 40.05 44.99 50.37
CA ARG A 23 39.61 43.63 50.66
C ARG A 23 38.12 43.42 50.38
N ALA A 24 37.28 44.38 50.75
CA ALA A 24 35.85 44.34 50.47
C ALA A 24 35.58 44.37 48.96
N ARG A 25 36.33 45.18 48.19
CA ARG A 25 36.21 45.24 46.73
C ARG A 25 36.54 43.90 46.08
N GLU A 26 37.61 43.25 46.53
CA GLU A 26 37.97 41.91 46.06
C GLU A 26 36.86 40.90 46.35
N MET A 27 36.38 40.84 47.60
CA MET A 27 35.29 39.95 48.00
C MET A 27 34.00 40.21 47.23
N CYS A 28 33.58 41.47 47.09
CA CYS A 28 32.39 41.85 46.33
C CYS A 28 32.52 41.50 44.85
N THR A 29 33.71 41.66 44.25
CA THR A 29 33.94 41.31 42.84
C THR A 29 33.80 39.81 42.61
N GLU A 30 34.39 38.99 43.48
CA GLU A 30 34.26 37.54 43.42
C GLU A 30 32.82 37.09 43.66
N ALA A 31 32.16 37.65 44.68
CA ALA A 31 30.77 37.37 45.01
C ALA A 31 29.83 37.70 43.85
N GLN A 32 30.03 38.86 43.21
CA GLN A 32 29.27 39.28 42.03
C GLN A 32 29.48 38.30 40.86
N SER A 33 30.71 37.83 40.63
CA SER A 33 30.99 36.82 39.61
C SER A 33 30.24 35.51 39.88
N LEU A 34 30.17 35.06 41.14
CA LEU A 34 29.44 33.86 41.53
C LEU A 34 27.91 34.04 41.36
N LEU A 35 27.37 35.20 41.74
CA LEU A 35 25.96 35.53 41.58
C LEU A 35 25.56 35.58 40.10
N LEU A 36 26.36 36.24 39.26
CA LEU A 36 26.13 36.33 37.81
C LEU A 36 26.22 34.95 37.15
N SER A 37 27.24 34.15 37.48
CA SER A 37 27.40 32.79 36.97
C SER A 37 26.20 31.90 37.36
N THR A 38 25.80 31.94 38.63
CA THR A 38 24.66 31.17 39.13
C THR A 38 23.36 31.58 38.43
N SER A 39 23.12 32.88 38.30
CA SER A 39 21.92 33.42 37.64
C SER A 39 21.89 33.02 36.17
N TYR A 40 23.00 33.14 35.44
CA TYR A 40 23.10 32.69 34.06
C TYR A 40 22.79 31.19 33.90
N GLN A 41 23.36 30.34 34.76
CA GLN A 41 23.15 28.89 34.68
C GLN A 41 21.68 28.49 34.92
N ILE A 42 21.01 29.17 35.85
CA ILE A 42 19.62 28.89 36.22
C ILE A 42 18.61 29.53 35.27
N GLU A 43 18.81 30.80 34.85
CA GLU A 43 17.85 31.55 34.06
C GLU A 43 17.98 31.33 32.56
N THR A 44 19.19 31.06 32.08
CA THR A 44 19.47 30.93 30.65
C THR A 44 19.81 29.50 30.28
N TYR A 45 20.93 28.97 30.79
CA TYR A 45 21.49 27.70 30.32
C TYR A 45 20.54 26.52 30.53
N LEU A 46 20.02 26.35 31.76
CA LEU A 46 19.12 25.25 32.06
C LEU A 46 17.81 25.33 31.26
N PRO A 47 17.06 26.46 31.23
CA PRO A 47 15.84 26.58 30.44
C PRO A 47 16.05 26.35 28.94
N GLU A 48 17.14 26.85 28.36
CA GLU A 48 17.47 26.57 26.95
C GLU A 48 17.68 25.09 26.71
N ARG A 49 18.40 24.41 27.61
CA ARG A 49 18.66 22.98 27.48
C ARG A 49 17.38 22.15 27.58
N LEU A 50 16.48 22.50 28.49
CA LEU A 50 15.19 21.84 28.65
C LEU A 50 14.26 22.10 27.47
N ARG A 51 14.22 23.33 26.96
CA ARG A 51 13.47 23.65 25.73
C ARG A 51 13.97 22.82 24.55
N PHE A 52 15.28 22.69 24.39
CA PHE A 52 15.86 21.85 23.34
C PHE A 52 15.52 20.36 23.52
N CYS A 53 15.59 19.84 24.75
CA CYS A 53 15.17 18.47 25.07
C CYS A 53 13.70 18.22 24.70
N LYS A 54 12.79 19.13 25.10
CA LYS A 54 11.38 19.06 24.72
C LYS A 54 11.18 19.11 23.20
N PHE A 55 11.84 20.05 22.52
CA PHE A 55 11.78 20.16 21.08
C PHE A 55 12.19 18.85 20.38
N MET A 56 13.28 18.23 20.83
CA MET A 56 13.74 16.94 20.30
C MET A 56 12.69 15.84 20.50
N ASN A 57 12.08 15.77 21.69
CA ASN A 57 11.05 14.79 22.01
C ASN A 57 9.76 14.96 21.18
N ASP A 58 9.31 16.21 20.99
CA ASP A 58 8.15 16.54 20.14
C ASP A 58 8.40 16.13 18.69
N LYS A 59 9.61 16.40 18.17
CA LYS A 59 10.02 15.98 16.82
C LYS A 59 10.08 14.46 16.69
N LEU A 60 10.59 13.77 17.71
CA LEU A 60 10.71 12.32 17.75
C LEU A 60 9.32 11.66 17.75
N THR A 61 8.39 12.17 18.56
CA THR A 61 6.98 11.74 18.58
C THR A 61 6.33 11.88 17.20
N ASN A 62 6.56 13.01 16.53
CA ASN A 62 6.02 13.24 15.19
C ASN A 62 6.63 12.29 14.15
N GLN A 63 7.94 12.06 14.18
CA GLN A 63 8.61 11.12 13.28
C GLN A 63 8.13 9.67 13.50
N GLN A 64 7.97 9.25 14.76
CA GLN A 64 7.40 7.94 15.07
C GLN A 64 6.00 7.77 14.46
N LYS A 65 5.12 8.77 14.62
CA LYS A 65 3.77 8.73 14.06
C LYS A 65 3.77 8.61 12.53
N VAL A 66 4.62 9.39 11.86
CA VAL A 66 4.76 9.32 10.39
C VAL A 66 5.25 7.93 9.98
N LEU A 67 6.31 7.43 10.62
CA LEU A 67 6.90 6.15 10.27
C LEU A 67 5.93 4.98 10.52
N SER A 68 5.22 4.98 11.66
CA SER A 68 4.16 4.01 11.95
C SER A 68 3.07 4.00 10.88
N ARG A 69 2.61 5.17 10.44
CA ARG A 69 1.59 5.28 9.37
C ARG A 69 2.11 4.73 8.05
N THR A 70 3.35 5.02 7.69
CA THR A 70 3.96 4.51 6.46
C THR A 70 4.06 2.98 6.49
N VAL A 71 4.55 2.40 7.59
CA VAL A 71 4.66 0.95 7.76
C VAL A 71 3.28 0.28 7.67
N GLU A 72 2.28 0.84 8.36
CA GLU A 72 0.93 0.29 8.32
C GLU A 72 0.27 0.43 6.94
N SER A 73 0.52 1.53 6.22
CA SER A 73 0.02 1.71 4.86
C SER A 73 0.61 0.66 3.90
N ILE A 74 1.94 0.44 3.97
CA ILE A 74 2.63 -0.57 3.15
C ILE A 74 2.07 -1.96 3.46
N ARG A 75 1.87 -2.27 4.75
CA ARG A 75 1.29 -3.54 5.19
C ARG A 75 -0.10 -3.74 4.61
N LYS A 76 -1.01 -2.77 4.78
CA LYS A 76 -2.39 -2.86 4.30
C LYS A 76 -2.47 -3.04 2.79
N GLU A 77 -1.67 -2.27 2.04
CA GLU A 77 -1.64 -2.38 0.58
C GLU A 77 -1.18 -3.78 0.15
N THR A 78 -0.11 -4.29 0.77
CA THR A 78 0.40 -5.63 0.46
C THR A 78 -0.60 -6.73 0.82
N GLU A 79 -1.25 -6.65 1.99
CA GLU A 79 -2.29 -7.61 2.41
C GLU A 79 -3.50 -7.57 1.47
N LEU A 80 -3.91 -6.39 1.01
CA LEU A 80 -5.02 -6.21 0.09
C LEU A 80 -4.71 -6.75 -1.31
N GLU A 81 -3.49 -6.55 -1.83
CA GLU A 81 -3.04 -7.17 -3.09
C GLU A 81 -3.03 -8.71 -2.98
N LEU A 82 -2.57 -9.26 -1.85
CA LEU A 82 -2.56 -10.71 -1.60
C LEU A 82 -3.97 -11.31 -1.61
N THR A 83 -4.91 -10.65 -0.95
CA THR A 83 -6.32 -11.08 -0.92
C THR A 83 -6.94 -11.00 -2.31
N ARG A 84 -6.78 -9.87 -3.02
CA ARG A 84 -7.30 -9.70 -4.38
C ARG A 84 -6.82 -10.78 -5.35
N PHE A 85 -5.54 -11.15 -5.28
CA PHE A 85 -5.00 -12.23 -6.10
C PHE A 85 -5.66 -13.58 -5.80
N SER A 86 -5.81 -13.93 -4.51
CA SER A 86 -6.48 -15.16 -4.09
C SER A 86 -7.93 -15.20 -4.55
N ASP A 87 -8.65 -14.09 -4.38
CA ASP A 87 -10.06 -13.97 -4.76
C ASP A 87 -10.21 -14.11 -6.28
N LYS A 88 -9.41 -13.41 -7.07
CA LYS A 88 -9.42 -13.53 -8.54
C LYS A 88 -9.16 -14.96 -9.02
N ILE A 89 -8.22 -15.68 -8.40
CA ILE A 89 -7.97 -17.07 -8.78
C ILE A 89 -9.21 -17.94 -8.50
N ASN A 90 -9.77 -17.84 -7.31
CA ASN A 90 -10.82 -18.75 -6.86
C ASN A 90 -12.20 -18.41 -7.44
N GLU A 91 -12.47 -17.13 -7.71
CA GLU A 91 -13.78 -16.66 -8.17
C GLU A 91 -13.86 -16.51 -9.69
N VAL A 92 -12.72 -16.31 -10.38
CA VAL A 92 -12.71 -16.05 -11.83
C VAL A 92 -12.02 -17.18 -12.59
N LEU A 93 -10.75 -17.46 -12.29
CA LEU A 93 -9.93 -18.37 -13.10
C LEU A 93 -10.30 -19.84 -12.92
N VAL A 94 -10.48 -20.29 -11.68
CA VAL A 94 -10.82 -21.69 -11.37
C VAL A 94 -12.20 -22.06 -11.95
N PRO A 95 -13.27 -21.26 -11.77
CA PRO A 95 -14.56 -21.56 -12.38
C PRO A 95 -14.52 -21.60 -13.91
N ALA A 96 -13.75 -20.71 -14.55
CA ALA A 96 -13.57 -20.72 -16.00
C ALA A 96 -12.90 -22.03 -16.47
N LEU A 97 -11.86 -22.50 -15.77
CA LEU A 97 -11.20 -23.77 -16.05
C LEU A 97 -12.13 -24.97 -15.86
N GLU A 98 -12.94 -24.99 -14.80
CA GLU A 98 -13.92 -26.04 -14.55
C GLU A 98 -14.97 -26.09 -15.64
N HIS A 99 -15.46 -24.94 -16.09
CA HIS A 99 -16.42 -24.85 -17.19
C HIS A 99 -15.83 -25.42 -18.50
N LEU A 100 -14.60 -25.03 -18.86
CA LEU A 100 -13.91 -25.57 -20.03
C LEU A 100 -13.70 -27.09 -19.90
N ASN A 101 -13.29 -27.57 -18.73
CA ASN A 101 -13.10 -29.01 -18.48
C ASN A 101 -14.40 -29.79 -18.69
N ASN A 102 -15.53 -29.27 -18.21
CA ASN A 102 -16.84 -29.91 -18.38
C ASN A 102 -17.22 -30.01 -19.87
N ILE A 103 -17.00 -28.95 -20.65
CA ILE A 103 -17.29 -28.95 -22.10
C ILE A 103 -16.37 -29.93 -22.84
N VAL A 104 -15.08 -29.93 -22.53
CA VAL A 104 -14.11 -30.86 -23.14
C VAL A 104 -14.46 -32.32 -22.80
N LEU A 105 -14.87 -32.61 -21.58
CA LEU A 105 -15.34 -33.94 -21.19
C LEU A 105 -16.60 -34.33 -21.98
N GLN A 106 -17.57 -33.42 -22.13
CA GLN A 106 -18.76 -33.68 -22.95
C GLN A 106 -18.40 -34.01 -24.41
N LEU A 107 -17.44 -33.29 -25.00
CA LEU A 107 -16.93 -33.59 -26.34
C LEU A 107 -16.28 -34.97 -26.42
N GLN A 108 -15.47 -35.34 -25.42
CA GLN A 108 -14.82 -36.66 -25.36
C GLN A 108 -15.81 -37.82 -25.17
N TYR A 109 -16.92 -37.60 -24.45
CA TYR A 109 -17.95 -38.62 -24.24
C TYR A 109 -18.95 -38.73 -25.40
N THR A 110 -19.08 -37.69 -26.23
CA THR A 110 -20.01 -37.69 -27.36
C THR A 110 -19.42 -38.49 -28.51
N LYS A 111 -19.91 -39.72 -28.67
CA LYS A 111 -19.50 -40.65 -29.74
C LYS A 111 -20.09 -40.23 -31.09
N ILE A 112 -19.28 -40.37 -32.13
CA ILE A 112 -19.69 -40.14 -33.51
C ILE A 112 -19.77 -41.50 -34.21
N PRO A 113 -20.89 -41.82 -34.87
CA PRO A 113 -20.98 -43.01 -35.72
C PRO A 113 -19.95 -42.99 -36.86
N SER A 114 -19.44 -44.17 -37.22
CA SER A 114 -18.45 -44.32 -38.29
C SER A 114 -18.96 -43.80 -39.63
N PHE A 115 -20.23 -44.02 -39.98
CA PHE A 115 -20.79 -43.60 -41.28
C PHE A 115 -20.80 -42.07 -41.52
N ILE A 116 -20.57 -41.26 -40.48
CA ILE A 116 -20.48 -39.79 -40.57
C ILE A 116 -19.04 -39.33 -40.88
N VAL A 117 -18.04 -40.13 -40.54
CA VAL A 117 -16.63 -39.74 -40.57
C VAL A 117 -15.93 -40.38 -41.77
N GLU A 118 -15.13 -39.61 -42.51
CA GLU A 118 -14.33 -40.13 -43.63
C GLU A 118 -13.38 -41.26 -43.19
N GLU A 119 -13.32 -42.35 -43.96
CA GLU A 119 -12.51 -43.54 -43.65
C GLU A 119 -11.02 -43.22 -43.43
N SER A 120 -10.48 -42.25 -44.18
CA SER A 120 -9.11 -41.75 -44.04
C SER A 120 -8.82 -41.24 -42.63
N PHE A 121 -9.74 -40.46 -42.06
CA PHE A 121 -9.65 -39.92 -40.71
C PHE A 121 -9.87 -41.01 -39.65
N GLN A 122 -10.77 -41.96 -39.90
CA GLN A 122 -10.98 -43.09 -38.99
C GLN A 122 -9.71 -43.92 -38.79
N LEU A 123 -9.00 -44.23 -39.88
CA LEU A 123 -7.74 -44.97 -39.85
C LEU A 123 -6.65 -44.17 -39.12
N GLU A 124 -6.60 -42.86 -39.29
CA GLU A 124 -5.65 -41.99 -38.58
C GLU A 124 -5.88 -42.01 -37.07
N VAL A 125 -7.14 -41.89 -36.61
CA VAL A 125 -7.48 -41.94 -35.19
C VAL A 125 -7.21 -43.31 -34.60
N GLN A 126 -7.56 -44.40 -35.29
CA GLN A 126 -7.29 -45.77 -34.82
C GLN A 126 -5.79 -46.09 -34.73
N ASN A 127 -4.97 -45.50 -35.60
CA ASN A 127 -3.51 -45.64 -35.55
C ASN A 127 -2.88 -44.81 -34.41
N LYS A 128 -3.47 -43.66 -34.07
CA LYS A 128 -2.99 -42.77 -33.01
C LYS A 128 -3.51 -43.13 -31.61
N SER A 129 -4.65 -43.81 -31.53
CA SER A 129 -5.41 -44.04 -30.31
C SER A 129 -5.90 -45.48 -30.27
N SER A 130 -5.68 -46.19 -29.16
CA SER A 130 -6.18 -47.57 -28.96
C SER A 130 -7.71 -47.65 -28.76
N LYS A 131 -8.46 -46.57 -29.06
CA LYS A 131 -9.92 -46.52 -28.92
C LYS A 131 -10.59 -47.14 -30.15
N SER A 132 -11.64 -47.92 -29.91
CA SER A 132 -12.48 -48.51 -30.96
C SER A 132 -13.56 -47.58 -31.51
N TYR A 133 -13.63 -46.33 -31.03
CA TYR A 133 -14.65 -45.35 -31.42
C TYR A 133 -14.05 -43.96 -31.55
N ILE A 134 -14.72 -43.12 -32.35
CA ILE A 134 -14.39 -41.71 -32.55
C ILE A 134 -15.36 -40.85 -31.73
N SER A 135 -14.83 -39.81 -31.11
CA SER A 135 -15.57 -38.83 -30.32
C SER A 135 -15.39 -37.43 -30.89
N LEU A 136 -16.27 -36.49 -30.53
CA LEU A 136 -16.06 -35.07 -30.88
C LEU A 136 -14.75 -34.53 -30.27
N GLY A 137 -14.26 -35.14 -29.19
CA GLY A 137 -12.98 -34.84 -28.58
C GLY A 137 -11.76 -35.13 -29.45
N ASP A 138 -11.88 -35.95 -30.50
CA ASP A 138 -10.76 -36.25 -31.41
C ASP A 138 -10.57 -35.17 -32.49
N PHE A 139 -11.52 -34.21 -32.60
CA PHE A 139 -11.47 -33.07 -33.53
C PHE A 139 -10.90 -31.79 -32.89
N ILE A 140 -10.60 -31.82 -31.60
CA ILE A 140 -10.04 -30.68 -30.87
C ILE A 140 -8.55 -30.90 -30.59
N SER A 141 -7.78 -29.81 -30.52
CA SER A 141 -6.36 -29.88 -30.15
C SER A 141 -6.19 -30.05 -28.64
N VAL A 142 -6.22 -31.30 -28.18
CA VAL A 142 -6.03 -31.64 -26.76
C VAL A 142 -4.64 -31.22 -26.26
N ASP A 143 -3.62 -31.32 -27.11
CA ASP A 143 -2.24 -30.95 -26.77
C ASP A 143 -2.11 -29.44 -26.49
N ALA A 144 -2.73 -28.59 -27.31
CA ALA A 144 -2.72 -27.14 -27.10
C ALA A 144 -3.48 -26.77 -25.81
N LEU A 145 -4.60 -27.44 -25.53
CA LEU A 145 -5.35 -27.24 -24.29
C LEU A 145 -4.57 -27.70 -23.06
N ALA A 146 -3.83 -28.81 -23.16
CA ALA A 146 -2.96 -29.28 -22.10
C ALA A 146 -1.83 -28.26 -21.83
N LEU A 147 -1.18 -27.74 -22.88
CA LEU A 147 -0.16 -26.70 -22.76
C LEU A 147 -0.68 -25.44 -22.09
N LEU A 148 -1.87 -24.95 -22.48
CA LEU A 148 -2.51 -23.78 -21.86
C LEU A 148 -2.76 -24.01 -20.37
N LYS A 149 -3.32 -25.16 -19.98
CA LYS A 149 -3.55 -25.51 -18.57
C LYS A 149 -2.24 -25.57 -17.78
N THR A 150 -1.20 -26.15 -18.37
CA THR A 150 0.13 -26.19 -17.77
C THR A 150 0.70 -24.78 -17.54
N ASN A 151 0.60 -23.89 -18.53
CA ASN A 151 1.06 -22.50 -18.39
C ASN A 151 0.29 -21.74 -17.30
N ILE A 152 -1.03 -21.92 -17.22
CA ILE A 152 -1.87 -21.34 -16.17
C ILE A 152 -1.44 -21.84 -14.78
N GLU A 153 -1.20 -23.15 -14.62
CA GLU A 153 -0.79 -23.72 -13.34
C GLU A 153 0.62 -23.27 -12.93
N ILE A 154 1.54 -23.13 -13.90
CA ILE A 154 2.87 -22.54 -13.68
C ILE A 154 2.73 -21.10 -13.19
N TYR A 155 1.93 -20.27 -13.86
CA TYR A 155 1.68 -18.89 -13.47
C TYR A 155 1.10 -18.82 -12.06
N LYS A 156 0.03 -19.58 -11.78
CA LYS A 156 -0.59 -19.66 -10.46
C LYS A 156 0.41 -20.05 -9.37
N THR A 157 1.19 -21.10 -9.60
CA THR A 157 2.18 -21.60 -8.62
C THR A 157 3.28 -20.56 -8.37
N ASN A 158 3.81 -19.94 -9.43
CA ASN A 158 4.87 -18.95 -9.31
C ASN A 158 4.38 -17.69 -8.61
N SER A 159 3.21 -17.18 -8.98
CA SER A 159 2.61 -16.00 -8.36
C SER A 159 2.25 -16.26 -6.90
N GLN A 160 1.72 -17.45 -6.55
CA GLN A 160 1.49 -17.84 -5.15
C GLN A 160 2.79 -17.86 -4.33
N LYS A 161 3.87 -18.43 -4.86
CA LYS A 161 5.19 -18.42 -4.20
C LYS A 161 5.70 -16.99 -4.01
N LEU A 162 5.56 -16.14 -5.02
CA LEU A 162 6.00 -14.74 -4.96
C LEU A 162 5.19 -13.94 -3.93
N HIS A 163 3.88 -14.15 -3.87
CA HIS A 163 2.99 -13.59 -2.86
C HIS A 163 3.34 -14.03 -1.44
N GLN A 164 3.60 -15.33 -1.23
CA GLN A 164 4.08 -15.85 0.07
C GLN A 164 5.43 -15.23 0.44
N MET A 165 6.35 -15.12 -0.53
CA MET A 165 7.65 -14.48 -0.33
C MET A 165 7.49 -13.01 0.05
N LEU A 166 6.63 -12.24 -0.63
CA LEU A 166 6.32 -10.85 -0.28
C LEU A 166 5.77 -10.74 1.14
N ARG A 167 4.85 -11.62 1.53
CA ARG A 167 4.28 -11.63 2.88
C ARG A 167 5.34 -11.94 3.95
N SER A 168 6.21 -12.92 3.72
CA SER A 168 7.31 -13.22 4.64
C SER A 168 8.25 -12.03 4.76
N ASN A 169 8.68 -11.48 3.61
CA ASN A 169 9.61 -10.35 3.60
C ASN A 169 9.00 -9.06 4.18
N LEU A 170 7.69 -8.84 4.05
CA LEU A 170 7.00 -7.74 4.72
C LEU A 170 7.17 -7.86 6.24
N ASN A 171 6.97 -9.06 6.78
CA ASN A 171 7.18 -9.32 8.19
C ASN A 171 8.66 -9.16 8.58
N ASP A 172 9.57 -9.82 7.86
CA ASP A 172 10.97 -9.93 8.26
C ASP A 172 11.77 -8.64 8.03
N ILE A 173 11.52 -7.95 6.92
CA ILE A 173 12.25 -6.72 6.56
C ILE A 173 11.62 -5.50 7.22
N LEU A 174 10.28 -5.43 7.32
CA LEU A 174 9.59 -4.18 7.64
C LEU A 174 8.92 -4.22 9.02
N ILE A 175 8.01 -5.16 9.27
CA ILE A 175 7.20 -5.17 10.50
C ILE A 175 8.03 -5.55 11.73
N ASN A 176 8.77 -6.65 11.67
CA ASN A 176 9.55 -7.16 12.80
C ASN A 176 10.64 -6.18 13.24
N PRO A 177 11.48 -5.59 12.36
CA PRO A 177 12.47 -4.62 12.79
C PRO A 177 11.83 -3.31 13.31
N PHE A 178 10.68 -2.91 12.75
CA PHE A 178 9.95 -1.75 13.24
C PHE A 178 9.40 -1.95 14.65
N GLN A 179 8.79 -3.10 14.93
CA GLN A 179 8.22 -3.39 16.25
C GLN A 179 9.30 -3.72 17.29
N SER A 180 10.26 -4.57 16.93
CA SER A 180 11.26 -5.08 17.86
C SER A 180 12.37 -4.09 18.18
N THR A 181 12.76 -3.23 17.24
CA THR A 181 13.85 -2.27 17.43
C THR A 181 13.31 -0.86 17.58
N ILE A 182 12.65 -0.33 16.54
CA ILE A 182 12.26 1.08 16.49
C ILE A 182 11.24 1.44 17.57
N THR A 183 10.15 0.67 17.67
CA THR A 183 9.08 0.94 18.64
C THR A 183 9.55 0.74 20.08
N LYS A 184 10.41 -0.26 20.34
CA LYS A 184 11.00 -0.45 21.66
C LYS A 184 11.94 0.69 22.03
N GLN A 185 12.84 1.11 21.14
CA GLN A 185 13.72 2.25 21.38
C GLN A 185 12.90 3.52 21.64
N TYR A 186 11.87 3.79 20.83
CA TYR A 186 10.93 4.89 21.04
C TYR A 186 10.30 4.86 22.44
N SER A 187 9.70 3.73 22.83
CA SER A 187 9.08 3.59 24.15
C SER A 187 10.05 3.83 25.30
N LYS A 188 11.32 3.43 25.15
CA LYS A 188 12.38 3.66 26.15
C LYS A 188 12.69 5.15 26.28
N VAL A 189 12.80 5.89 25.16
CA VAL A 189 13.08 7.33 25.19
C VAL A 189 11.92 8.10 25.80
N ILE A 190 10.69 7.83 25.36
CA ILE A 190 9.48 8.49 25.90
C ILE A 190 9.33 8.21 27.39
N LYS A 191 9.50 6.95 27.82
CA LYS A 191 9.43 6.60 29.24
C LYS A 191 10.47 7.35 30.07
N GLN A 192 11.71 7.46 29.58
CA GLN A 192 12.74 8.25 30.27
C GLN A 192 12.43 9.74 30.30
N TYR A 193 11.85 10.29 29.23
CA TYR A 193 11.40 11.67 29.18
C TYR A 193 10.27 11.93 30.20
N ASP A 194 9.22 11.11 30.18
CA ASP A 194 8.03 11.27 31.03
C ASP A 194 8.31 11.00 32.51
N GLU A 195 9.21 10.07 32.84
CA GLU A 195 9.54 9.75 34.24
C GLU A 195 10.56 10.75 34.83
N LYS A 196 11.59 11.12 34.07
CA LYS A 196 12.75 11.85 34.64
C LYS A 196 12.63 13.36 34.48
N LEU A 197 12.03 13.86 33.41
CA LEU A 197 11.95 15.31 33.18
C LEU A 197 10.90 15.98 34.10
N PRO A 198 9.62 15.52 34.17
CA PRO A 198 8.62 16.11 35.06
C PRO A 198 8.99 16.05 36.55
N MET A 199 9.61 14.95 37.01
CA MET A 199 9.93 14.76 38.43
C MET A 199 11.13 15.58 38.90
N GLN A 200 12.11 15.87 38.03
CA GLN A 200 13.34 16.60 38.42
C GLN A 200 13.23 18.12 38.23
N PHE A 201 12.36 18.54 37.31
CA PHE A 201 12.10 19.96 37.04
C PHE A 201 10.83 20.50 37.71
N GLY A 202 10.16 19.68 38.53
CA GLY A 202 8.88 20.04 39.15
C GLY A 202 7.74 20.26 38.15
N MET A 203 7.97 20.06 36.86
CA MET A 203 7.00 20.29 35.80
C MET A 203 6.00 19.14 35.73
N LYS A 204 5.05 19.06 36.67
CA LYS A 204 3.80 18.34 36.42
C LYS A 204 3.02 19.09 35.34
N VAL A 205 3.27 18.73 34.09
CA VAL A 205 2.43 19.14 32.96
C VAL A 205 1.14 18.34 33.06
N THR A 206 0.15 18.85 33.79
CA THR A 206 -1.24 18.39 33.60
C THR A 206 -1.78 19.07 32.35
N SER A 207 -2.09 18.25 31.36
CA SER A 207 -2.74 18.64 30.11
C SER A 207 -4.13 19.22 30.39
N ALA A 208 -4.22 20.55 30.38
CA ALA A 208 -5.39 21.42 30.64
C ALA A 208 -5.46 21.98 32.08
N GLY A 209 -4.79 23.11 32.29
CA GLY A 209 -4.88 23.95 33.50
C GLY A 209 -3.74 24.98 33.55
N PRO A 210 -3.92 26.14 34.20
CA PRO A 210 -2.85 27.12 34.37
C PRO A 210 -1.69 26.47 35.11
N VAL A 211 -0.47 26.78 34.69
CA VAL A 211 0.80 26.27 35.22
C VAL A 211 0.76 26.28 36.75
N VAL A 212 0.57 25.11 37.35
CA VAL A 212 0.47 24.96 38.80
C VAL A 212 1.85 25.17 39.40
N GLU A 213 1.90 26.11 40.33
CA GLU A 213 3.03 26.54 41.14
C GLU A 213 3.77 25.35 41.77
N SER A 214 4.93 25.00 41.22
CA SER A 214 5.99 24.29 41.96
C SER A 214 7.21 25.21 42.09
N ASN A 215 6.94 26.38 42.67
CA ASN A 215 7.90 27.24 43.35
C ASN A 215 8.44 26.46 44.57
N ASN A 216 9.74 26.31 44.81
CA ASN A 216 10.45 27.26 45.66
C ASN A 216 11.97 26.99 45.76
N THR A 217 12.63 26.30 44.82
CA THR A 217 14.11 26.16 44.87
C THR A 217 14.79 27.09 43.88
N ILE A 218 14.47 27.01 42.59
CA ILE A 218 15.02 27.93 41.57
C ILE A 218 14.62 29.38 41.87
N ASN A 219 13.32 29.64 42.03
CA ASN A 219 12.83 31.00 42.29
C ASN A 219 13.29 31.55 43.65
N THR A 220 13.52 30.68 44.62
CA THR A 220 14.08 31.09 45.92
C THR A 220 15.56 31.38 45.79
N LEU A 221 16.35 30.56 45.09
CA LEU A 221 17.76 30.84 44.82
C LEU A 221 17.94 32.15 44.07
N LEU A 222 17.10 32.45 43.06
CA LEU A 222 17.17 33.70 42.31
C LEU A 222 16.80 34.91 43.18
N LYS A 223 15.73 34.81 43.99
CA LYS A 223 15.36 35.88 44.93
C LYS A 223 16.41 36.11 46.02
N GLU A 224 16.96 35.02 46.57
CA GLU A 224 18.06 35.08 47.53
C GLU A 224 19.28 35.74 46.90
N ASN A 225 19.67 35.34 45.68
CA ASN A 225 20.79 35.94 44.96
C ASN A 225 20.60 37.44 44.68
N GLN A 226 19.39 37.86 44.30
CA GLN A 226 19.06 39.27 44.10
C GLN A 226 19.11 40.08 45.40
N SER A 227 18.65 39.51 46.53
CA SER A 227 18.76 40.15 47.86
C SER A 227 20.22 40.29 48.27
N LEU A 228 21.01 39.23 48.10
CA LEU A 228 22.44 39.22 48.44
C LEU A 228 23.24 40.21 47.59
N GLU A 229 22.88 40.38 46.31
CA GLU A 229 23.47 41.40 45.44
C GLU A 229 23.23 42.83 45.97
N GLN A 230 22.00 43.11 46.41
CA GLN A 230 21.65 44.40 47.01
C GLN A 230 22.38 44.65 48.33
N GLU A 231 22.49 43.62 49.18
CA GLU A 231 23.23 43.67 50.44
C GLU A 231 24.73 43.92 50.22
N LEU A 232 25.36 43.22 49.26
CA LEU A 232 26.76 43.47 48.89
C LEU A 232 26.98 44.90 48.41
N ALA A 233 26.10 45.40 47.53
CA ALA A 233 26.20 46.76 47.00
C ALA A 233 26.04 47.80 48.11
N ALA A 234 25.11 47.58 49.05
CA ALA A 234 24.89 48.46 50.19
C ALA A 234 26.12 48.49 51.13
N ILE A 235 26.68 47.32 51.48
CA ILE A 235 27.87 47.24 52.36
C ILE A 235 29.09 47.88 51.68
N LEU A 236 29.31 47.63 50.40
CA LEU A 236 30.41 48.25 49.66
C LEU A 236 30.25 49.77 49.57
N ALA A 237 29.02 50.26 49.39
CA ALA A 237 28.72 51.70 49.40
C ALA A 237 28.99 52.33 50.78
N MET A 238 28.64 51.65 51.88
CA MET A 238 28.96 52.10 53.24
C MET A 238 30.47 52.22 53.46
N LEU A 239 31.25 51.20 53.07
CA LEU A 239 32.72 51.20 53.19
C LEU A 239 33.37 52.29 52.31
N THR A 240 32.84 52.49 51.11
CA THR A 240 33.32 53.54 50.18
C THR A 240 33.03 54.93 50.75
N ASN A 241 31.83 55.14 51.29
CA ASN A 241 31.44 56.40 51.94
C ASN A 241 32.29 56.69 53.19
N HIS A 242 32.58 55.68 54.03
CA HIS A 242 33.46 55.86 55.18
C HIS A 242 34.89 56.24 54.78
N TYR A 243 35.43 55.61 53.74
CA TYR A 243 36.73 55.98 53.16
C TYR A 243 36.73 57.43 52.63
N ASP A 244 35.71 57.82 51.85
CA ASP A 244 35.58 59.18 51.33
C ASP A 244 35.48 60.22 52.46
N GLN A 245 34.80 59.89 53.57
CA GLN A 245 34.73 60.75 54.74
C GLN A 245 36.07 60.83 55.49
N CYS A 246 36.85 59.75 55.57
CA CYS A 246 38.22 59.77 56.10
C CYS A 246 39.15 60.68 55.26
N VAL A 247 39.03 60.62 53.93
CA VAL A 247 39.80 61.47 53.00
C VAL A 247 39.43 62.95 53.19
N ARG A 248 38.13 63.25 53.27
CA ARG A 248 37.62 64.62 53.51
C ARG A 248 38.01 65.14 54.90
N GLY A 249 37.92 64.29 55.93
CA GLY A 249 38.34 64.62 57.30
C GLY A 249 39.83 64.94 57.40
N LEU A 250 40.68 64.17 56.73
CA LEU A 250 42.13 64.46 56.67
C LEU A 250 42.40 65.78 55.93
N SER A 251 41.70 66.03 54.81
CA SER A 251 41.84 67.26 54.02
C SER A 251 41.40 68.52 54.79
N LEU A 252 40.37 68.39 55.64
CA LEU A 252 39.88 69.45 56.53
C LEU A 252 40.90 69.78 57.64
N MET A 253 41.56 68.76 58.20
CA MET A 253 42.65 68.92 59.16
C MET A 253 43.94 69.49 58.53
N GLU A 254 44.04 69.48 57.20
CA GLU A 254 45.15 70.07 56.42
C GLU A 254 44.90 71.51 55.97
N GLY A 255 43.76 72.10 56.32
CA GLY A 255 43.43 73.50 56.05
C GLY A 255 42.90 73.78 54.64
N ASN A 256 42.50 72.76 53.88
CA ASN A 256 41.91 72.92 52.56
C ASN A 256 40.42 73.36 52.67
N ALA A 257 40.16 74.65 52.44
CA ALA A 257 38.86 75.31 52.67
C ALA A 257 37.72 74.97 51.67
N ASN A 258 37.89 73.97 50.80
CA ASN A 258 36.94 73.64 49.73
C ASN A 258 36.01 72.45 50.03
N TYR A 259 36.05 71.88 51.23
CA TYR A 259 35.25 70.70 51.59
C TYR A 259 34.16 71.02 52.63
N THR A 260 32.99 70.41 52.45
CA THR A 260 31.89 70.41 53.44
C THR A 260 32.38 69.91 54.80
N PRO A 261 31.91 70.49 55.92
CA PRO A 261 32.34 70.08 57.26
C PRO A 261 31.98 68.60 57.52
N VAL A 262 32.97 67.83 57.97
CA VAL A 262 32.81 66.42 58.36
C VAL A 262 32.72 66.36 59.88
N ASP A 263 31.75 65.62 60.41
CA ASP A 263 31.62 65.37 61.84
C ASP A 263 32.65 64.32 62.27
N LEU A 264 33.67 64.75 63.01
CA LEU A 264 34.79 63.90 63.43
C LEU A 264 34.38 62.90 64.52
N GLU A 265 33.32 63.17 65.30
CA GLU A 265 32.80 62.23 66.30
C GLU A 265 32.08 61.07 65.62
N VAL A 266 31.33 61.34 64.54
CA VAL A 266 30.70 60.30 63.71
C VAL A 266 31.77 59.44 63.02
N LEU A 267 32.81 60.06 62.45
CA LEU A 267 33.89 59.35 61.80
C LEU A 267 34.65 58.41 62.76
N GLN A 268 34.83 58.82 64.01
CA GLN A 268 35.44 58.00 65.05
C GLN A 268 34.59 56.76 65.37
N ASN A 269 33.28 56.92 65.46
CA ASN A 269 32.36 55.80 65.72
C ASN A 269 32.31 54.83 64.53
N ASP A 270 32.20 55.33 63.30
CA ASP A 270 32.23 54.51 62.08
C ASP A 270 33.55 53.72 61.97
N ALA A 271 34.67 54.32 62.36
CA ALA A 271 35.98 53.66 62.35
C ALA A 271 36.06 52.50 63.37
N LEU A 272 35.32 52.58 64.49
CA LEU A 272 35.21 51.50 65.48
C LEU A 272 34.26 50.38 65.01
N GLU A 273 33.22 50.72 64.23
CA GLU A 273 32.23 49.77 63.69
C GLU A 273 32.71 49.03 62.42
N LEU A 274 33.71 49.58 61.72
CA LEU A 274 34.26 49.03 60.47
C LEU A 274 34.59 47.52 60.50
N PRO A 275 35.18 46.95 61.58
CA PRO A 275 35.43 45.52 61.66
C PRO A 275 34.14 44.67 61.72
N GLU A 276 33.06 45.18 62.32
CA GLU A 276 31.76 44.48 62.38
C GLU A 276 31.08 44.51 61.00
N VAL A 277 31.13 45.63 60.28
CA VAL A 277 30.66 45.73 58.89
C VAL A 277 31.39 44.74 57.98
N MET A 278 32.70 44.55 58.19
CA MET A 278 33.48 43.53 57.46
C MET A 278 33.10 42.09 57.83
N LYS A 279 32.66 41.81 59.07
CA LYS A 279 32.11 40.49 59.43
C LYS A 279 30.76 40.25 58.78
N GLU A 280 29.92 41.27 58.67
CA GLU A 280 28.66 41.20 57.93
C GLU A 280 28.91 40.91 56.45
N LEU A 281 29.86 41.59 55.81
CA LEU A 281 30.28 41.31 54.44
C LEU A 281 30.75 39.85 54.26
N ASN A 282 31.57 39.34 55.18
CA ASN A 282 31.98 37.93 55.17
C ASN A 282 30.78 36.97 55.33
N THR A 283 29.78 37.35 56.11
CA THR A 283 28.57 36.54 56.30
C THR A 283 27.76 36.47 55.01
N VAL A 284 27.50 37.61 54.36
CA VAL A 284 26.82 37.70 53.06
C VAL A 284 27.58 36.88 52.01
N TYR A 285 28.91 37.06 51.92
CA TYR A 285 29.77 36.30 51.02
C TYR A 285 29.67 34.77 51.24
N ASN A 286 29.67 34.33 52.50
CA ASN A 286 29.51 32.91 52.84
C ASN A 286 28.12 32.36 52.46
N VAL A 287 27.07 33.18 52.52
CA VAL A 287 25.74 32.78 52.05
C VAL A 287 25.72 32.63 50.53
N ILE A 288 26.38 33.52 49.79
CA ILE A 288 26.53 33.43 48.33
C ILE A 288 27.23 32.14 47.93
N LEU A 289 28.33 31.78 48.59
CA LEU A 289 29.03 30.51 48.35
C LEU A 289 28.14 29.30 48.58
N LYS A 290 27.31 29.31 49.64
CA LYS A 290 26.35 28.23 49.89
C LYS A 290 25.27 28.16 48.81
N ASN A 291 24.81 29.29 48.31
CA ASN A 291 23.80 29.34 47.25
C ASN A 291 24.35 28.87 45.91
N GLU A 292 25.59 29.24 45.55
CA GLU A 292 26.27 28.70 44.39
C GLU A 292 26.41 27.17 44.47
N SER A 293 26.84 26.65 45.63
CA SER A 293 26.93 25.20 45.84
C SER A 293 25.58 24.49 45.71
N ARG A 294 24.50 25.05 46.27
CA ARG A 294 23.13 24.53 46.13
C ARG A 294 22.67 24.53 44.67
N ALA A 295 22.91 25.61 43.95
CA ALA A 295 22.57 25.72 42.54
C ALA A 295 23.33 24.70 41.70
N LYS A 296 24.63 24.56 41.94
CA LYS A 296 25.49 23.58 41.26
C LYS A 296 25.03 22.16 41.47
N LEU A 297 24.73 21.75 42.71
CA LEU A 297 24.20 20.40 43.00
C LEU A 297 22.87 20.12 42.28
N TYR A 298 22.00 21.13 42.19
CA TYR A 298 20.75 21.01 41.43
C TYR A 298 21.03 20.82 39.94
N LEU A 299 21.92 21.62 39.37
CA LEU A 299 22.30 21.57 37.95
C LEU A 299 23.03 20.26 37.58
N GLU A 300 23.91 19.77 38.44
CA GLU A 300 24.61 18.48 38.30
C GLU A 300 23.64 17.29 38.31
N ALA A 301 22.51 17.39 39.01
CA ALA A 301 21.46 16.38 38.93
C ALA A 301 20.68 16.52 37.62
N ALA A 302 20.31 17.73 37.20
CA ALA A 302 19.32 17.96 36.15
C ALA A 302 19.86 17.90 34.71
N ILE A 303 21.01 18.54 34.45
CA ILE A 303 21.58 18.66 33.10
C ILE A 303 21.92 17.29 32.50
N PRO A 304 22.59 16.35 33.21
CA PRO A 304 22.96 15.06 32.64
C PRO A 304 21.75 14.23 32.18
N HIS A 305 20.60 14.39 32.83
CA HIS A 305 19.38 13.70 32.40
C HIS A 305 18.80 14.28 31.11
N ALA A 306 18.78 15.61 30.98
CA ALA A 306 18.39 16.27 29.74
C ALA A 306 19.35 15.86 28.60
N ASP A 307 20.65 15.84 28.87
CA ASP A 307 21.69 15.44 27.91
C ASP A 307 21.52 14.00 27.45
N ASN A 308 21.31 13.06 28.37
CA ASN A 308 21.07 11.66 28.05
C ASN A 308 19.80 11.49 27.18
N ILE A 309 18.71 12.21 27.47
CA ILE A 309 17.50 12.15 26.62
C ILE A 309 17.79 12.72 25.22
N ILE A 310 18.54 13.81 25.12
CA ILE A 310 18.94 14.40 23.85
C ILE A 310 19.79 13.42 23.04
N GLU A 311 20.76 12.75 23.66
CA GLU A 311 21.59 11.74 22.99
C GLU A 311 20.79 10.54 22.52
N LEU A 312 19.92 9.98 23.38
CA LEU A 312 19.03 8.89 23.00
C LEU A 312 18.10 9.30 21.85
N SER A 313 17.62 10.54 21.85
CA SER A 313 16.79 11.08 20.78
C SER A 313 17.57 11.17 19.46
N LYS A 314 18.82 11.66 19.49
CA LYS A 314 19.70 11.70 18.31
C LYS A 314 19.96 10.31 17.74
N HIS A 315 20.26 9.34 18.62
CA HIS A 315 20.45 7.95 18.20
C HIS A 315 19.19 7.40 17.53
N LEU A 316 18.00 7.63 18.10
CA LEU A 316 16.75 7.17 17.50
C LEU A 316 16.44 7.85 16.16
N PHE A 317 16.79 9.12 15.98
CA PHE A 317 16.68 9.76 14.67
C PHE A 317 17.57 9.10 13.61
N GLU A 318 18.78 8.69 13.96
CA GLU A 318 19.63 7.94 13.03
C GLU A 318 19.05 6.54 12.75
N SER A 319 18.51 5.86 13.77
CA SER A 319 17.76 4.60 13.58
C SER A 319 16.57 4.78 12.63
N TYR A 320 15.80 5.88 12.71
CA TYR A 320 14.70 6.15 11.79
C TYR A 320 15.19 6.35 10.36
N LYS A 321 16.28 7.09 10.19
CA LYS A 321 16.88 7.35 8.88
C LYS A 321 17.39 6.06 8.27
N GLU A 322 18.09 5.23 9.04
CA GLU A 322 18.54 3.91 8.60
C GLU A 322 17.36 3.01 8.24
N PHE A 323 16.32 2.95 9.09
CA PHE A 323 15.14 2.13 8.84
C PHE A 323 14.45 2.53 7.53
N ARG A 324 14.27 3.83 7.28
CA ARG A 324 13.69 4.32 6.02
C ARG A 324 14.56 3.99 4.82
N ASN A 325 15.86 4.24 4.92
CA ASN A 325 16.77 4.12 3.78
C ASN A 325 17.11 2.66 3.45
N LYS A 326 17.10 1.76 4.44
CA LYS A 326 17.41 0.34 4.24
C LYS A 326 16.15 -0.50 4.17
N HIS A 327 15.30 -0.49 5.19
CA HIS A 327 14.19 -1.44 5.32
C HIS A 327 13.03 -1.07 4.40
N ILE A 328 12.55 0.18 4.46
CA ILE A 328 11.45 0.64 3.59
C ILE A 328 11.89 0.59 2.12
N ALA A 329 13.04 1.17 1.78
CA ALA A 329 13.51 1.17 0.40
C ALA A 329 13.70 -0.25 -0.16
N LYS A 330 14.31 -1.16 0.60
CA LYS A 330 14.49 -2.56 0.18
C LYS A 330 13.17 -3.26 -0.07
N PHE A 331 12.18 -3.07 0.81
CA PHE A 331 10.86 -3.67 0.63
C PHE A 331 10.15 -3.08 -0.61
N LEU A 332 10.19 -1.77 -0.81
CA LEU A 332 9.57 -1.14 -1.99
C LEU A 332 10.18 -1.64 -3.29
N VAL A 333 11.51 -1.79 -3.37
CA VAL A 333 12.19 -2.37 -4.54
C VAL A 333 11.73 -3.81 -4.77
N LEU A 334 11.62 -4.61 -3.70
CA LEU A 334 11.12 -5.98 -3.79
C LEU A 334 9.67 -6.00 -4.31
N SER A 335 8.79 -5.14 -3.81
CA SER A 335 7.41 -5.02 -4.27
C SER A 335 7.32 -4.62 -5.74
N MET A 336 8.13 -3.65 -6.19
CA MET A 336 8.19 -3.26 -7.61
C MET A 336 8.64 -4.42 -8.49
N LYS A 337 9.69 -5.15 -8.10
CA LYS A 337 10.16 -6.32 -8.84
C LYS A 337 9.16 -7.47 -8.84
N ALA A 338 8.42 -7.65 -7.75
CA ALA A 338 7.35 -8.62 -7.73
C ALA A 338 6.22 -8.24 -8.68
N LYS A 339 5.84 -6.95 -8.74
CA LYS A 339 4.83 -6.43 -9.66
C LYS A 339 5.20 -6.64 -11.13
N GLU A 340 6.46 -6.40 -11.50
CA GLU A 340 6.98 -6.71 -12.84
C GLU A 340 6.78 -8.20 -13.19
N ARG A 341 6.99 -9.10 -12.22
CA ARG A 341 6.80 -10.55 -12.43
C ARG A 341 5.34 -10.98 -12.44
N PHE A 342 4.48 -10.31 -11.69
CA PHE A 342 3.04 -10.56 -11.74
C PHE A 342 2.44 -10.20 -13.10
N SER A 343 3.04 -9.28 -13.85
CA SER A 343 2.62 -8.96 -15.22
C SER A 343 3.14 -9.91 -16.31
N ASP A 344 4.03 -10.86 -15.99
CA ASP A 344 4.56 -11.81 -16.97
C ASP A 344 3.44 -12.81 -17.39
N CYS A 345 2.92 -12.66 -18.60
CA CYS A 345 1.91 -13.56 -19.19
C CYS A 345 2.49 -14.37 -20.36
N SER A 346 2.00 -15.61 -20.53
CA SER A 346 2.37 -16.45 -21.70
C SER A 346 1.54 -16.16 -22.94
N ILE A 347 0.48 -15.35 -22.81
CA ILE A 347 -0.42 -14.95 -23.88
C ILE A 347 -0.14 -13.47 -24.18
N GLU A 348 0.04 -13.14 -25.46
CA GLU A 348 0.16 -11.74 -25.89
C GLU A 348 -1.16 -11.01 -25.59
N GLY A 349 -1.07 -9.90 -24.85
CA GLY A 349 -2.23 -9.12 -24.45
C GLY A 349 -1.87 -7.64 -24.28
N GLU A 350 -2.89 -6.85 -23.95
CA GLU A 350 -2.70 -5.43 -23.66
C GLU A 350 -1.78 -5.26 -22.43
N PRO A 351 -0.80 -4.34 -22.48
CA PRO A 351 0.25 -4.22 -21.45
C PRO A 351 -0.26 -3.84 -20.05
N GLU A 352 -1.53 -3.47 -19.91
CA GLU A 352 -2.15 -3.08 -18.64
C GLU A 352 -3.14 -4.12 -18.10
N LYS A 353 -3.47 -5.17 -18.86
CA LYS A 353 -4.39 -6.23 -18.39
C LYS A 353 -3.67 -7.18 -17.45
N ASP A 354 -4.33 -7.53 -16.35
CA ASP A 354 -3.88 -8.55 -15.40
C ASP A 354 -3.85 -9.92 -16.12
N PRO A 355 -2.75 -10.69 -16.04
CA PRO A 355 -2.67 -12.01 -16.67
C PRO A 355 -3.80 -12.97 -16.26
N ILE A 356 -4.34 -12.86 -15.04
CA ILE A 356 -5.51 -13.67 -14.64
C ILE A 356 -6.72 -13.37 -15.53
N ASP A 357 -6.94 -12.10 -15.81
CA ASP A 357 -8.06 -11.65 -16.64
C ASP A 357 -7.86 -12.15 -18.09
N ILE A 358 -6.63 -12.05 -18.62
CA ILE A 358 -6.26 -12.56 -19.96
C ILE A 358 -6.50 -14.07 -20.07
N TYR A 359 -6.02 -14.86 -19.10
CA TYR A 359 -6.26 -16.30 -19.09
C TYR A 359 -7.75 -16.62 -19.01
N SER A 360 -8.48 -15.95 -18.11
CA SER A 360 -9.92 -16.18 -17.95
C SER A 360 -10.71 -15.86 -19.22
N GLU A 361 -10.40 -14.76 -19.90
CA GLU A 361 -11.03 -14.34 -21.16
C GLU A 361 -10.77 -15.37 -22.25
N THR A 362 -9.52 -15.82 -22.39
CA THR A 362 -9.14 -16.85 -23.36
C THR A 362 -9.87 -18.18 -23.11
N ILE A 363 -9.95 -18.60 -21.85
CA ILE A 363 -10.66 -19.83 -21.44
C ILE A 363 -12.16 -19.72 -21.70
N ASN A 364 -12.76 -18.56 -21.42
CA ASN A 364 -14.18 -18.33 -21.68
C ASN A 364 -14.50 -18.34 -23.18
N GLN A 365 -13.65 -17.74 -24.01
CA GLN A 365 -13.78 -17.80 -25.47
C GLN A 365 -13.67 -19.24 -26.00
N LEU A 366 -12.69 -20.01 -25.49
CA LEU A 366 -12.55 -21.43 -25.84
C LEU A 366 -13.76 -22.25 -25.39
N SER A 367 -14.26 -21.99 -24.18
CA SER A 367 -15.46 -22.65 -23.65
C SER A 367 -16.66 -22.35 -24.53
N TYR A 368 -16.87 -21.08 -24.92
CA TYR A 368 -17.93 -20.70 -25.84
C TYR A 368 -17.79 -21.42 -27.19
N HIS A 369 -16.60 -21.39 -27.80
CA HIS A 369 -16.36 -22.03 -29.10
C HIS A 369 -16.63 -23.54 -29.07
N TYR A 370 -16.13 -24.24 -28.07
CA TYR A 370 -16.35 -25.68 -27.94
C TYR A 370 -17.77 -26.06 -27.51
N GLY A 371 -18.42 -25.20 -26.72
CA GLY A 371 -19.85 -25.32 -26.41
C GLY A 371 -20.70 -25.19 -27.66
N GLN A 372 -20.42 -24.19 -28.51
CA GLN A 372 -21.07 -24.01 -29.80
C GLN A 372 -20.80 -25.18 -30.74
N PHE A 373 -19.57 -25.71 -30.80
CA PHE A 373 -19.27 -26.91 -31.58
C PHE A 373 -20.13 -28.11 -31.17
N LEU A 374 -20.25 -28.36 -29.86
CA LEU A 374 -21.10 -29.43 -29.32
C LEU A 374 -22.58 -29.21 -29.66
N GLU A 375 -23.06 -27.98 -29.49
CA GLU A 375 -24.45 -27.58 -29.77
C GLU A 375 -24.79 -27.73 -31.25
N VAL A 376 -23.96 -27.19 -32.15
CA VAL A 376 -24.15 -27.29 -33.60
C VAL A 376 -24.17 -28.74 -34.04
N TYR A 377 -23.28 -29.59 -33.51
CA TYR A 377 -23.30 -31.02 -33.82
C TYR A 377 -24.64 -31.66 -33.44
N LYS A 378 -25.10 -31.45 -32.20
CA LYS A 378 -26.31 -32.08 -31.66
C LYS A 378 -27.60 -31.56 -32.29
N SER A 379 -27.68 -30.27 -32.52
CA SER A 379 -28.94 -29.59 -32.86
C SER A 379 -29.09 -29.32 -34.35
N ASN A 380 -28.01 -29.04 -35.08
CA ASN A 380 -28.10 -28.55 -36.46
C ASN A 380 -27.49 -29.53 -37.46
N TYR A 381 -26.25 -29.97 -37.24
CA TYR A 381 -25.49 -30.78 -38.18
C TYR A 381 -26.18 -32.12 -38.48
N LEU A 382 -26.61 -32.87 -37.45
CA LEU A 382 -27.29 -34.15 -37.65
C LEU A 382 -28.62 -34.02 -38.40
N HIS A 383 -29.36 -32.93 -38.17
CA HIS A 383 -30.61 -32.65 -38.88
C HIS A 383 -30.36 -32.29 -40.34
N GLU A 384 -29.35 -31.48 -40.62
CA GLU A 384 -28.96 -31.10 -41.98
C GLU A 384 -28.47 -32.34 -42.76
N LEU A 385 -27.64 -33.17 -42.13
CA LEU A 385 -27.17 -34.43 -42.72
C LEU A 385 -28.33 -35.39 -43.03
N HIS A 386 -29.31 -35.51 -42.12
CA HIS A 386 -30.53 -36.28 -42.37
C HIS A 386 -31.32 -35.72 -43.55
N TYR A 387 -31.44 -34.40 -43.61
CA TYR A 387 -32.15 -33.72 -44.67
C TYR A 387 -31.48 -33.96 -46.03
N GLU A 388 -30.16 -33.77 -46.10
CA GLU A 388 -29.37 -33.97 -47.31
C GLU A 388 -29.41 -35.41 -47.81
N LYS A 389 -29.18 -36.40 -46.92
CA LYS A 389 -29.10 -37.82 -47.32
C LYS A 389 -30.45 -38.47 -47.61
N TYR A 390 -31.48 -38.19 -46.82
CA TYR A 390 -32.73 -38.97 -46.86
C TYR A 390 -33.95 -38.16 -47.29
N VAL A 391 -34.08 -36.91 -46.83
CA VAL A 391 -35.29 -36.12 -47.09
C VAL A 391 -35.26 -35.47 -48.47
N TYR A 392 -34.14 -34.85 -48.83
CA TYR A 392 -34.00 -34.10 -50.07
C TYR A 392 -34.11 -35.01 -51.30
N PRO A 393 -33.42 -36.16 -51.39
CA PRO A 393 -33.53 -37.05 -52.53
C PRO A 393 -34.97 -37.56 -52.70
N ARG A 394 -35.63 -38.01 -51.62
CA ARG A 394 -37.03 -38.44 -51.66
C ARG A 394 -37.98 -37.33 -52.14
N LYS A 395 -37.80 -36.10 -51.63
CA LYS A 395 -38.60 -34.93 -52.09
C LYS A 395 -38.32 -34.58 -53.55
N PHE A 396 -37.07 -34.67 -53.98
CA PHE A 396 -36.66 -34.38 -55.35
C PHE A 396 -37.25 -35.40 -56.32
N ILE A 397 -37.10 -36.70 -56.00
CA ILE A 397 -37.66 -37.81 -56.78
C ILE A 397 -39.18 -37.70 -56.84
N LYS A 398 -39.85 -37.46 -55.72
CA LYS A 398 -41.30 -37.27 -55.70
C LYS A 398 -41.74 -36.12 -56.63
N LYS A 399 -41.06 -34.97 -56.58
CA LYS A 399 -41.37 -33.85 -57.50
C LYS A 399 -41.14 -34.20 -58.96
N LEU A 400 -40.12 -35.01 -59.25
CA LEU A 400 -39.81 -35.46 -60.60
C LEU A 400 -40.86 -36.46 -61.09
N ALA A 401 -41.29 -37.40 -60.24
CA ALA A 401 -42.39 -38.32 -60.51
C ALA A 401 -43.71 -37.56 -60.71
N ASP A 402 -44.11 -36.68 -59.79
CA ASP A 402 -45.33 -35.86 -59.93
C ASP A 402 -45.30 -35.05 -61.25
N PHE A 403 -44.14 -34.53 -61.67
CA PHE A 403 -44.02 -33.82 -62.94
C PHE A 403 -44.14 -34.73 -64.18
N LEU A 404 -43.49 -35.90 -64.14
CA LEU A 404 -43.47 -36.84 -65.28
C LEU A 404 -44.78 -37.61 -65.41
N ASP A 405 -45.35 -38.08 -64.31
CA ASP A 405 -46.54 -38.94 -64.28
C ASP A 405 -47.83 -38.13 -64.30
N ASP A 406 -47.97 -37.07 -63.50
CA ASP A 406 -49.21 -36.28 -63.52
C ASP A 406 -49.12 -35.17 -64.56
N GLY A 407 -48.02 -34.42 -64.59
CA GLY A 407 -47.87 -33.25 -65.46
C GLY A 407 -47.86 -33.59 -66.95
N LEU A 408 -46.94 -34.45 -67.39
CA LEU A 408 -46.81 -34.80 -68.82
C LEU A 408 -47.92 -35.72 -69.31
N TYR A 409 -48.39 -36.65 -68.48
CA TYR A 409 -49.52 -37.52 -68.84
C TYR A 409 -50.81 -36.74 -68.97
N GLN A 410 -51.11 -35.81 -68.05
CA GLN A 410 -52.29 -34.95 -68.16
C GLN A 410 -52.22 -34.10 -69.43
N PHE A 411 -51.05 -33.54 -69.76
CA PHE A 411 -50.88 -32.79 -71.00
C PHE A 411 -51.14 -33.65 -72.26
N GLN A 412 -50.70 -34.92 -72.25
CA GLN A 412 -50.99 -35.86 -73.33
C GLN A 412 -52.49 -36.18 -73.41
N GLU A 413 -53.16 -36.42 -72.28
CA GLU A 413 -54.61 -36.68 -72.21
C GLU A 413 -55.43 -35.47 -72.69
N GLU A 414 -55.07 -34.26 -72.28
CA GLU A 414 -55.71 -33.03 -72.73
C GLU A 414 -55.60 -32.86 -74.26
N GLU A 415 -54.44 -33.15 -74.84
CA GLU A 415 -54.24 -33.08 -76.29
C GLU A 415 -55.03 -34.19 -77.01
N ARG A 416 -55.09 -35.40 -76.46
CA ARG A 416 -55.90 -36.51 -76.99
C ARG A 416 -57.38 -36.15 -77.00
N ASP A 417 -57.89 -35.57 -75.91
CA ASP A 417 -59.28 -35.18 -75.78
C ASP A 417 -59.65 -33.98 -76.68
N ARG A 418 -58.77 -32.97 -76.74
CA ARG A 418 -58.90 -31.84 -77.68
C ARG A 418 -59.05 -32.36 -79.11
N ARG A 419 -58.20 -33.31 -79.48
CA ARG A 419 -58.18 -33.90 -80.82
C ARG A 419 -59.39 -34.75 -81.11
N LYS A 420 -59.83 -35.59 -80.17
CA LYS A 420 -61.07 -36.36 -80.28
C LYS A 420 -62.25 -35.43 -80.56
N LYS A 421 -62.38 -34.33 -79.79
CA LYS A 421 -63.41 -33.30 -80.01
C LYS A 421 -63.30 -32.64 -81.39
N TRP A 422 -62.09 -32.31 -81.83
CA TRP A 422 -61.85 -31.71 -83.14
C TRP A 422 -62.24 -32.66 -84.29
N LEU A 423 -61.85 -33.94 -84.21
CA LEU A 423 -62.22 -34.97 -85.17
C LEU A 423 -63.73 -35.22 -85.20
N THR A 424 -64.40 -35.26 -84.05
CA THR A 424 -65.87 -35.38 -84.01
C THR A 424 -66.56 -34.20 -84.70
N LYS A 425 -65.99 -32.99 -84.62
CA LYS A 425 -66.61 -31.78 -85.17
C LYS A 425 -66.36 -31.60 -86.68
N TYR A 426 -65.18 -31.97 -87.16
CA TYR A 426 -64.74 -31.65 -88.52
C TYR A 426 -64.36 -32.88 -89.37
N GLY A 427 -64.22 -34.06 -88.76
CA GLY A 427 -63.67 -35.26 -89.39
C GLY A 427 -64.45 -35.72 -90.62
N ASP A 428 -65.78 -35.64 -90.59
CA ASP A 428 -66.65 -36.06 -91.70
C ASP A 428 -66.48 -35.18 -92.96
N PHE A 429 -65.90 -33.99 -92.82
CA PHE A 429 -65.66 -33.05 -93.90
C PHE A 429 -64.22 -33.09 -94.44
N ILE A 430 -63.36 -33.94 -93.87
CA ILE A 430 -61.97 -34.07 -94.30
C ILE A 430 -61.86 -35.28 -95.25
N PRO A 431 -61.41 -35.08 -96.50
CA PRO A 431 -61.19 -36.18 -97.45
C PRO A 431 -60.23 -37.23 -96.88
N LYS A 432 -60.52 -38.52 -97.10
CA LYS A 432 -59.75 -39.63 -96.52
C LYS A 432 -58.32 -39.71 -97.05
N GLU A 433 -58.06 -39.07 -98.19
CA GLU A 433 -56.74 -38.96 -98.81
C GLU A 433 -55.82 -37.98 -98.07
N PHE A 434 -56.35 -37.11 -97.20
CA PHE A 434 -55.56 -36.15 -96.45
C PHE A 434 -54.95 -36.80 -95.22
N LYS A 435 -53.65 -36.58 -95.01
CA LYS A 435 -52.97 -36.99 -93.78
C LYS A 435 -53.54 -36.19 -92.61
N LEU A 436 -54.20 -36.86 -91.67
CA LEU A 436 -54.76 -36.17 -90.51
C LEU A 436 -53.62 -35.62 -89.63
N PRO A 437 -53.67 -34.33 -89.24
CA PRO A 437 -52.68 -33.75 -88.34
C PRO A 437 -52.59 -34.55 -87.04
N GLY A 438 -51.39 -35.04 -86.74
CA GLY A 438 -51.07 -35.79 -85.53
C GLY A 438 -51.26 -37.32 -85.60
N GLU A 439 -51.73 -37.92 -86.70
CA GLU A 439 -51.92 -39.41 -86.74
C GLU A 439 -50.59 -40.17 -86.70
N TYR A 440 -49.52 -39.50 -87.10
CA TYR A 440 -48.17 -40.06 -87.16
C TYR A 440 -47.20 -39.10 -86.49
N ASN A 441 -46.28 -39.62 -85.67
CA ASN A 441 -45.21 -38.90 -84.97
C ASN A 441 -45.67 -37.90 -83.88
N GLN A 442 -46.73 -38.20 -83.14
CA GLN A 442 -46.99 -37.45 -81.90
C GLN A 442 -46.03 -37.92 -80.80
N PRO A 443 -45.44 -36.99 -80.03
CA PRO A 443 -44.75 -37.35 -78.80
C PRO A 443 -45.79 -37.99 -77.87
N MET A 444 -45.53 -39.22 -77.45
CA MET A 444 -46.33 -39.93 -76.45
C MET A 444 -45.42 -40.30 -75.30
N VAL A 445 -45.94 -40.20 -74.08
CA VAL A 445 -45.30 -40.77 -72.90
C VAL A 445 -45.54 -42.28 -72.97
N VAL A 446 -44.52 -43.02 -73.43
CA VAL A 446 -44.63 -44.48 -73.67
C VAL A 446 -44.29 -45.28 -72.41
N GLN A 447 -43.36 -44.79 -71.60
CA GLN A 447 -43.01 -45.34 -70.29
C GLN A 447 -42.15 -44.30 -69.59
N VAL A 448 -42.52 -43.89 -68.38
CA VAL A 448 -41.55 -43.23 -67.49
C VAL A 448 -40.69 -44.36 -66.96
N VAL A 449 -39.55 -44.59 -67.62
CA VAL A 449 -38.57 -45.59 -67.17
C VAL A 449 -37.91 -45.03 -65.93
N THR A 450 -38.36 -45.50 -64.76
CA THR A 450 -37.68 -45.28 -63.49
C THR A 450 -36.45 -46.17 -63.35
N ASP A 451 -36.12 -47.03 -64.32
CA ASP A 451 -34.92 -47.88 -64.30
C ASP A 451 -33.66 -47.01 -64.30
N GLY A 452 -33.08 -46.84 -63.12
CA GLY A 452 -32.04 -45.86 -62.77
C GLY A 452 -32.29 -45.16 -61.43
N LEU A 453 -33.54 -45.18 -60.94
CA LEU A 453 -33.94 -44.89 -59.55
C LEU A 453 -33.85 -46.13 -58.65
N ASP A 454 -34.03 -47.33 -59.22
CA ASP A 454 -33.87 -48.61 -58.51
C ASP A 454 -32.43 -48.83 -57.98
N ASP A 455 -31.41 -48.22 -58.60
CA ASP A 455 -30.02 -48.30 -58.12
C ASP A 455 -29.79 -47.53 -56.80
N ILE A 456 -30.73 -46.65 -56.42
CA ILE A 456 -30.78 -45.98 -55.10
C ILE A 456 -31.62 -46.82 -54.11
N GLU A 457 -32.54 -47.66 -54.59
CA GLU A 457 -33.33 -48.57 -53.75
C GLU A 457 -32.74 -49.99 -53.62
N GLN A 458 -31.65 -50.34 -54.32
CA GLN A 458 -31.11 -51.73 -54.33
C GLN A 458 -29.68 -51.88 -53.80
N LYS A 459 -28.94 -50.80 -53.52
CA LYS A 459 -27.66 -50.92 -52.81
C LYS A 459 -27.89 -50.98 -51.31
N ASP A 460 -27.78 -52.18 -50.76
CA ASP A 460 -27.81 -52.48 -49.31
C ASP A 460 -28.89 -51.73 -48.51
N VAL A 461 -30.16 -51.85 -48.93
CA VAL A 461 -31.35 -51.27 -48.23
C VAL A 461 -31.31 -51.51 -46.73
N SER A 462 -30.82 -52.67 -46.29
CA SER A 462 -30.68 -52.98 -44.87
C SER A 462 -29.66 -52.10 -44.13
N GLN A 463 -28.54 -51.73 -44.78
CA GLN A 463 -27.53 -50.86 -44.16
C GLN A 463 -27.96 -49.38 -44.19
N GLU A 464 -28.53 -48.90 -45.29
CA GLU A 464 -29.00 -47.52 -45.38
C GLU A 464 -30.20 -47.23 -44.46
N ASP A 465 -31.13 -48.18 -44.31
CA ASP A 465 -32.24 -48.10 -43.34
C ASP A 465 -31.74 -48.14 -41.89
N ASP A 466 -30.72 -48.96 -41.60
CA ASP A 466 -30.08 -49.02 -40.29
C ASP A 466 -29.34 -47.71 -39.95
N GLU A 467 -28.67 -47.10 -40.94
CA GLU A 467 -28.01 -45.80 -40.82
C GLU A 467 -29.02 -44.64 -40.62
N GLU A 468 -30.11 -44.60 -41.40
CA GLU A 468 -31.19 -43.61 -41.24
C GLU A 468 -31.81 -43.73 -39.84
N MET A 469 -32.09 -44.96 -39.39
CA MET A 469 -32.62 -45.23 -38.06
C MET A 469 -31.65 -44.85 -36.95
N MET A 470 -30.33 -45.11 -37.12
CA MET A 470 -29.32 -44.65 -36.17
C MET A 470 -29.23 -43.13 -36.11
N LEU A 471 -29.29 -42.44 -37.25
CA LEU A 471 -29.26 -40.98 -37.33
C LEU A 471 -30.50 -40.35 -36.66
N LEU A 472 -31.69 -40.89 -36.93
CA LEU A 472 -32.93 -40.46 -36.27
C LEU A 472 -32.90 -40.72 -34.75
N LYS A 473 -32.34 -41.86 -34.32
CA LYS A 473 -32.10 -42.14 -32.89
C LYS A 473 -31.18 -41.10 -32.27
N LEU A 474 -30.07 -40.75 -32.92
CA LEU A 474 -29.14 -39.73 -32.44
C LEU A 474 -29.80 -38.36 -32.33
N ILE A 475 -30.56 -37.96 -33.35
CA ILE A 475 -31.34 -36.71 -33.34
C ILE A 475 -32.34 -36.70 -32.18
N SER A 476 -33.04 -37.82 -31.95
CA SER A 476 -34.04 -37.92 -30.88
C SER A 476 -33.43 -37.99 -29.48
N SER A 477 -32.24 -38.59 -29.34
CA SER A 477 -31.52 -38.73 -28.07
C SER A 477 -30.80 -37.45 -27.61
N ASN A 478 -30.66 -36.48 -28.51
CA ASN A 478 -29.99 -35.20 -28.27
C ASN A 478 -30.96 -34.02 -28.05
N LYS A 479 -32.28 -34.29 -28.00
CA LYS A 479 -33.31 -33.36 -27.50
C LYS A 479 -33.49 -33.56 -26.00
#